data_AF-A0A2E5KPI7-F1
#
_entry.id   AF-A0A2E5KPI7-F1
#
_cell.length_a   1.000
_cell.length_b   1.000
_cell.length_c   1.000
_cell.angle_alpha   90.00
_cell.angle_beta   90.00
_cell.angle_gamma   90.00
#
_symmetry.space_group_name_H-M   'P 1'
#
loop_
_entity.id
_entity.type
_entity.pdbx_description
1 polymer ?
#
loop_
_entity_poly.entity_id
_entity_poly.type
_entity_poly.pdbx_seq_one_letter_code
_entity_poly.pdbx_strand_id
1 'polypeptide(L)'
;MIGDLLRDHGLKVSLDGKTHHRLDEVAMERFGIDPQSAPGRSLLTGGFEIVDRYEGHANPGPDHPYVAYLRENGYDSEDPWEDYVVSGEGPDGEVLSGWFARNCALPARVAEEHSETAYTTDIGKRFIEEQGEDPWFLHLSYIKPHWPYIAPAPYHDMYGVEDCTPVVRSDAELEDAHPVYKAFAQHVDSLTFQRDDVLDIVRPVYMGLVKQLDDHLGRLFRMRAWNWGRTPVSAAATWPAENASNTSSGKGLRHSSMTLRTIRTSFMISLRIRPTHLSEANCMSTCSPGCETGNSR
;
A
#
# COMPACT_ATOMS: atom_id res chain seq x y z
N MET A 1 17.22 6.13 -6.43
CA MET A 1 15.90 5.75 -5.86
C MET A 1 16.07 5.50 -4.36
N ILE A 2 14.99 5.35 -3.57
CA ILE A 2 15.13 5.11 -2.12
C ILE A 2 16.01 3.89 -1.81
N GLY A 3 15.95 2.85 -2.66
CA GLY A 3 16.79 1.67 -2.52
C GLY A 3 18.29 1.96 -2.64
N ASP A 4 18.70 2.88 -3.51
CA ASP A 4 20.12 3.26 -3.64
C ASP A 4 20.59 4.02 -2.39
N LEU A 5 19.77 4.92 -1.88
CA LEU A 5 20.09 5.69 -0.68
C LEU A 5 20.23 4.80 0.57
N LEU A 6 19.36 3.80 0.73
CA LEU A 6 19.36 2.95 1.92
C LEU A 6 20.39 1.82 1.86
N ARG A 7 20.69 1.28 0.66
CA ARG A 7 21.73 0.24 0.50
C ARG A 7 23.11 0.72 0.93
N ASP A 8 23.44 1.98 0.65
CA ASP A 8 24.71 2.58 1.07
C ASP A 8 24.87 2.64 2.60
N HIS A 9 23.77 2.47 3.34
CA HIS A 9 23.75 2.38 4.80
C HIS A 9 23.63 0.93 5.33
N GLY A 10 23.81 -0.07 4.46
CA GLY A 10 23.82 -1.48 4.83
C GLY A 10 22.44 -2.10 5.03
N LEU A 11 21.36 -1.43 4.62
CA LEU A 11 20.01 -2.00 4.69
C LEU A 11 19.76 -2.91 3.48
N LYS A 12 19.15 -4.07 3.74
CA LYS A 12 18.44 -4.81 2.69
C LYS A 12 17.17 -4.06 2.30
N VAL A 13 17.00 -3.72 1.03
CA VAL A 13 15.86 -2.92 0.56
C VAL A 13 14.96 -3.77 -0.32
N SER A 14 13.80 -4.14 0.21
CA SER A 14 12.91 -5.12 -0.39
C SER A 14 11.52 -4.58 -0.68
N LEU A 15 10.84 -5.17 -1.67
CA LEU A 15 9.46 -4.89 -2.05
C LEU A 15 8.59 -6.12 -1.82
N ASP A 16 7.46 -5.89 -1.14
CA ASP A 16 6.31 -6.80 -1.10
C ASP A 16 5.06 -6.01 -1.54
N GLY A 17 4.56 -6.33 -2.73
CA GLY A 17 3.40 -5.70 -3.33
C GLY A 17 3.74 -4.69 -4.43
N LYS A 18 3.05 -3.56 -4.42
CA LYS A 18 2.92 -2.66 -5.57
C LYS A 18 3.96 -1.54 -5.62
N THR A 19 4.44 -1.21 -6.83
CA THR A 19 5.19 0.04 -7.09
C THR A 19 4.65 0.89 -8.24
N HIS A 20 3.90 0.30 -9.19
CA HIS A 20 3.62 0.95 -10.49
C HIS A 20 4.88 1.40 -11.23
N HIS A 21 6.04 0.82 -10.89
CA HIS A 21 7.31 1.15 -11.52
C HIS A 21 7.27 0.76 -13.00
N ARG A 22 7.68 1.69 -13.86
CA ARG A 22 7.89 1.43 -15.29
C ARG A 22 9.33 1.75 -15.63
N LEU A 23 9.94 0.85 -16.38
CA LEU A 23 11.28 1.03 -16.87
C LEU A 23 11.33 2.15 -17.91
N ASP A 24 12.33 3.02 -17.82
CA ASP A 24 12.66 3.95 -18.89
C ASP A 24 13.67 3.28 -19.84
N GLU A 25 13.13 2.45 -20.74
CA GLU A 25 13.92 1.71 -21.74
C GLU A 25 14.76 2.63 -22.63
N VAL A 26 14.19 3.79 -23.01
CA VAL A 26 14.85 4.77 -23.87
C VAL A 26 16.07 5.36 -23.17
N ALA A 27 15.95 5.69 -21.87
CA ALA A 27 17.08 6.16 -21.10
C ALA A 27 18.15 5.06 -20.94
N MET A 28 17.75 3.81 -20.66
CA MET A 28 18.70 2.71 -20.53
C MET A 28 19.50 2.48 -21.80
N GLU A 29 18.83 2.44 -22.96
CA GLU A 29 19.49 2.31 -24.26
C GLU A 29 20.42 3.50 -24.53
N ARG A 30 19.94 4.73 -24.29
CA ARG A 30 20.72 5.96 -24.50
C ARG A 30 22.01 6.00 -23.70
N PHE A 31 21.99 5.48 -22.48
CA PHE A 31 23.16 5.44 -21.59
C PHE A 31 23.94 4.12 -21.68
N GLY A 32 23.54 3.19 -22.56
CA GLY A 32 24.23 1.91 -22.74
C GLY A 32 24.17 1.00 -21.51
N ILE A 33 23.09 1.08 -20.73
CA ILE A 33 22.91 0.28 -19.51
C ILE A 33 22.38 -1.09 -19.90
N ASP A 34 23.22 -2.12 -19.79
CA ASP A 34 22.81 -3.51 -19.97
C ASP A 34 21.77 -3.91 -18.92
N PRO A 35 20.56 -4.35 -19.30
CA PRO A 35 19.52 -4.82 -18.36
C PRO A 35 19.97 -5.97 -17.46
N GLN A 36 20.95 -6.77 -17.88
CA GLN A 36 21.49 -7.88 -17.09
C GLN A 36 22.59 -7.46 -16.12
N SER A 37 23.15 -6.26 -16.29
CA SER A 37 24.12 -5.68 -15.36
C SER A 37 23.49 -5.41 -13.99
N ALA A 38 24.30 -5.29 -12.94
CA ALA A 38 23.79 -4.94 -11.61
C ALA A 38 23.00 -3.60 -11.60
N PRO A 39 23.47 -2.51 -12.25
CA PRO A 39 22.67 -1.29 -12.40
C PRO A 39 21.38 -1.50 -13.19
N GLY A 40 21.42 -2.26 -14.30
CA GLY A 40 20.23 -2.54 -15.11
C GLY A 40 19.16 -3.29 -14.33
N ARG A 41 19.54 -4.35 -13.60
CA ARG A 41 18.61 -5.10 -12.74
C ARG A 41 18.02 -4.26 -11.62
N SER A 42 18.81 -3.36 -11.03
CA SER A 42 18.30 -2.40 -10.04
C SER A 42 17.25 -1.46 -10.67
N LEU A 43 17.51 -0.94 -11.88
CA LEU A 43 16.55 -0.09 -12.58
C LEU A 43 15.26 -0.83 -12.96
N LEU A 44 15.34 -2.10 -13.33
CA LEU A 44 14.16 -2.94 -13.63
C LEU A 44 13.21 -3.07 -12.43
N THR A 45 13.75 -3.10 -11.22
CA THR A 45 12.98 -3.33 -10.01
C THR A 45 12.62 -2.04 -9.27
N GLY A 46 12.96 -0.87 -9.79
CA GLY A 46 12.80 0.39 -9.05
C GLY A 46 13.76 0.50 -7.85
N GLY A 47 14.85 -0.27 -7.89
CA GLY A 47 15.87 -0.33 -6.86
C GLY A 47 15.53 -1.24 -5.70
N PHE A 48 14.54 -2.12 -5.83
CA PHE A 48 14.15 -3.07 -4.78
C PHE A 48 14.64 -4.49 -5.08
N GLU A 49 14.93 -5.24 -4.03
CA GLU A 49 14.92 -6.70 -4.08
C GLU A 49 13.47 -7.18 -4.00
N ILE A 50 13.01 -7.96 -4.98
CA ILE A 50 11.61 -8.37 -5.07
C ILE A 50 11.38 -9.58 -4.18
N VAL A 51 10.57 -9.43 -3.13
CA VAL A 51 10.04 -10.55 -2.32
C VAL A 51 8.82 -11.11 -3.02
N ASP A 52 7.85 -10.24 -3.29
CA ASP A 52 6.69 -10.49 -4.15
C ASP A 52 6.29 -9.16 -4.82
N ARG A 53 6.04 -9.18 -6.13
CA ARG A 53 5.59 -7.98 -6.85
C ARG A 53 4.17 -8.19 -7.32
N TYR A 54 3.25 -7.65 -6.54
CA TYR A 54 1.82 -7.71 -6.82
C TYR A 54 1.25 -6.31 -7.09
N GLU A 55 0.87 -6.06 -8.34
CA GLU A 55 0.39 -4.74 -8.78
C GLU A 55 -1.12 -4.53 -8.59
N GLY A 56 -1.88 -5.63 -8.44
CA GLY A 56 -3.26 -5.73 -7.95
C GLY A 56 -4.36 -4.99 -8.74
N HIS A 57 -4.05 -4.31 -9.84
CA HIS A 57 -5.01 -3.57 -10.66
C HIS A 57 -5.42 -4.30 -11.95
N ALA A 58 -4.97 -5.54 -12.10
CA ALA A 58 -5.28 -6.48 -13.16
C ALA A 58 -4.94 -7.89 -12.66
N ASN A 59 -5.40 -8.92 -13.37
CA ASN A 59 -4.94 -10.29 -13.14
C ASN A 59 -3.40 -10.31 -13.11
N PRO A 60 -2.78 -10.82 -12.03
CA PRO A 60 -1.33 -10.83 -11.89
C PRO A 60 -0.60 -11.76 -12.88
N GLY A 61 -1.33 -12.59 -13.61
CA GLY A 61 -0.83 -13.55 -14.58
C GLY A 61 -0.69 -14.96 -13.99
N PRO A 62 -0.65 -15.99 -14.87
CA PRO A 62 -0.69 -17.39 -14.45
C PRO A 62 0.52 -17.83 -13.63
N ASP A 63 1.66 -17.15 -13.81
CA ASP A 63 2.94 -17.46 -13.16
C ASP A 63 3.14 -16.72 -11.83
N HIS A 64 2.20 -15.87 -11.43
CA HIS A 64 2.33 -15.12 -10.19
C HIS A 64 2.19 -16.03 -8.95
N PRO A 65 3.03 -15.89 -7.91
CA PRO A 65 2.97 -16.71 -6.70
C PRO A 65 1.58 -16.73 -6.02
N TYR A 66 0.88 -15.59 -6.00
CA TYR A 66 -0.49 -15.53 -5.48
C TYR A 66 -1.48 -16.44 -6.24
N VAL A 67 -1.37 -16.55 -7.56
CA VAL A 67 -2.25 -17.43 -8.36
C VAL A 67 -1.95 -18.89 -8.09
N ALA A 68 -0.67 -19.26 -7.96
CA ALA A 68 -0.27 -20.60 -7.53
C ALA A 68 -0.81 -20.92 -6.13
N TYR A 69 -0.67 -19.99 -5.18
CA TYR A 69 -1.21 -20.10 -3.84
C TYR A 69 -2.72 -20.32 -3.83
N LEU A 70 -3.48 -19.61 -4.67
CA LEU A 70 -4.92 -19.83 -4.79
C LEU A 70 -5.24 -21.26 -5.27
N ARG A 71 -4.56 -21.72 -6.32
CA ARG A 71 -4.77 -23.09 -6.84
C ARG A 71 -4.42 -24.16 -5.80
N GLU A 72 -3.33 -23.98 -5.06
CA GLU A 72 -2.92 -24.88 -3.97
C GLU A 72 -3.97 -24.97 -2.85
N ASN A 73 -4.76 -23.91 -2.64
CA ASN A 73 -5.86 -23.86 -1.68
C ASN A 73 -7.21 -24.28 -2.28
N GLY A 74 -7.23 -24.85 -3.49
CA GLY A 74 -8.42 -25.47 -4.08
C GLY A 74 -9.32 -24.54 -4.90
N TYR A 75 -8.86 -23.33 -5.22
CA TYR A 75 -9.58 -22.43 -6.12
C TYR A 75 -9.36 -22.85 -7.59
N ASP A 76 -10.25 -23.72 -8.08
CA ASP A 76 -10.19 -24.26 -9.45
C ASP A 76 -10.89 -23.33 -10.44
N SER A 77 -10.11 -22.72 -11.32
CA SER A 77 -10.53 -21.89 -12.46
C SER A 77 -9.31 -21.64 -13.39
N GLU A 78 -9.58 -21.29 -14.66
CA GLU A 78 -8.58 -20.71 -15.55
C GLU A 78 -7.96 -19.44 -14.94
N ASP A 79 -8.80 -18.58 -14.35
CA ASP A 79 -8.42 -17.33 -13.70
C ASP A 79 -8.98 -17.25 -12.27
N PRO A 80 -8.30 -17.89 -11.29
CA PRO A 80 -8.82 -17.93 -9.93
C PRO A 80 -8.80 -16.56 -9.25
N TRP A 81 -8.00 -15.60 -9.75
CA TRP A 81 -8.03 -14.24 -9.23
C TRP A 81 -9.34 -13.55 -9.65
N GLU A 82 -9.67 -13.56 -10.95
CA GLU A 82 -10.91 -12.95 -11.43
C GLU A 82 -12.15 -13.64 -10.80
N ASP A 83 -12.16 -14.97 -10.79
CA ASP A 83 -13.35 -15.72 -10.42
C ASP A 83 -13.61 -15.82 -8.92
N TYR A 84 -12.56 -15.79 -8.08
CA TYR A 84 -12.72 -15.94 -6.63
C TYR A 84 -12.38 -14.67 -5.85
N VAL A 85 -11.31 -13.98 -6.23
CA VAL A 85 -10.79 -12.85 -5.44
C VAL A 85 -11.55 -11.57 -5.73
N VAL A 86 -11.86 -11.32 -7.01
CA VAL A 86 -12.56 -10.09 -7.42
C VAL A 86 -13.99 -10.30 -7.91
N SER A 87 -14.59 -11.46 -7.60
CA SER A 87 -15.98 -11.77 -7.93
C SER A 87 -16.75 -12.35 -6.76
N GLY A 88 -18.07 -12.07 -6.75
CA GLY A 88 -19.05 -12.63 -5.83
C GLY A 88 -19.89 -13.71 -6.51
N GLU A 89 -20.76 -14.37 -5.74
CA GLU A 89 -21.73 -15.33 -6.24
C GLU A 89 -23.14 -14.75 -6.17
N GLY A 90 -23.88 -14.84 -7.28
CA GLY A 90 -25.27 -14.41 -7.36
C GLY A 90 -26.27 -15.45 -6.84
N PRO A 91 -27.56 -15.11 -6.77
CA PRO A 91 -28.59 -15.99 -6.20
C PRO A 91 -28.77 -17.32 -6.94
N ASP A 92 -28.43 -17.38 -8.22
CA ASP A 92 -28.55 -18.57 -9.06
C ASP A 92 -27.21 -19.32 -9.20
N GLY A 93 -26.19 -18.94 -8.41
CA GLY A 93 -24.85 -19.51 -8.43
C GLY A 93 -23.95 -18.97 -9.55
N GLU A 94 -24.36 -17.89 -10.22
CA GLU A 94 -23.58 -17.25 -11.26
C GLU A 94 -22.42 -16.43 -10.66
N VAL A 95 -21.27 -16.44 -11.33
CA VAL A 95 -20.11 -15.64 -10.92
C VAL A 95 -20.30 -14.21 -11.38
N LEU A 96 -20.38 -13.30 -10.42
CA LEU A 96 -20.67 -11.89 -10.63
C LEU A 96 -19.45 -11.03 -10.34
N SER A 97 -18.89 -10.46 -11.41
CA SER A 97 -17.65 -9.69 -11.33
C SER A 97 -17.78 -8.40 -10.52
N GLY A 98 -16.83 -8.19 -9.60
CA GLY A 98 -16.71 -6.99 -8.76
C GLY A 98 -16.22 -5.76 -9.53
N TRP A 99 -15.88 -5.89 -10.82
CA TRP A 99 -15.68 -4.74 -11.72
C TRP A 99 -16.96 -3.91 -11.91
N PHE A 100 -18.13 -4.50 -11.66
CA PHE A 100 -19.41 -3.80 -11.69
C PHE A 100 -19.83 -3.39 -10.29
N ALA A 101 -20.01 -2.09 -10.07
CA ALA A 101 -20.36 -1.53 -8.76
C ALA A 101 -21.58 -2.18 -8.08
N ARG A 102 -22.57 -2.62 -8.86
CA ARG A 102 -23.77 -3.33 -8.37
C ARG A 102 -23.46 -4.65 -7.64
N ASN A 103 -22.30 -5.25 -7.90
CA ASN A 103 -21.88 -6.52 -7.32
C ASN A 103 -20.97 -6.34 -6.10
N CYS A 104 -20.58 -5.11 -5.77
CA CYS A 104 -19.60 -4.83 -4.70
C CYS A 104 -20.05 -5.28 -3.31
N ALA A 105 -21.37 -5.29 -3.04
CA ALA A 105 -21.92 -5.75 -1.77
C ALA A 105 -22.00 -7.29 -1.65
N LEU A 106 -21.68 -8.05 -2.71
CA LEU A 106 -21.57 -9.50 -2.60
C LEU A 106 -20.26 -9.85 -1.89
N PRO A 107 -20.23 -10.89 -1.04
CA PRO A 107 -18.98 -11.38 -0.49
C PRO A 107 -18.12 -11.91 -1.64
N ALA A 108 -16.83 -11.55 -1.65
CA ALA A 108 -15.86 -12.21 -2.52
C ALA A 108 -15.89 -13.72 -2.25
N ARG A 109 -15.81 -14.52 -3.32
CA ARG A 109 -15.87 -16.00 -3.22
C ARG A 109 -14.62 -16.61 -2.58
N VAL A 110 -13.51 -15.87 -2.54
CA VAL A 110 -12.29 -16.27 -1.84
C VAL A 110 -12.50 -16.24 -0.32
N ALA A 111 -11.91 -17.21 0.39
CA ALA A 111 -11.90 -17.19 1.84
C ALA A 111 -11.07 -15.99 2.34
N GLU A 112 -11.44 -15.42 3.48
CA GLU A 112 -10.82 -14.21 4.02
C GLU A 112 -9.30 -14.38 4.18
N GLU A 113 -8.89 -15.52 4.74
CA GLU A 113 -7.49 -15.87 4.98
C GLU A 113 -6.67 -16.00 3.69
N HIS A 114 -7.33 -16.15 2.54
CA HIS A 114 -6.70 -16.31 1.23
C HIS A 114 -6.85 -15.05 0.35
N SER A 115 -7.44 -13.98 0.89
CA SER A 115 -7.62 -12.70 0.19
C SER A 115 -6.29 -11.97 -0.07
N GLU A 116 -6.29 -10.99 -0.98
CA GLU A 116 -5.10 -10.22 -1.37
C GLU A 116 -4.41 -9.59 -0.15
N THR A 117 -5.20 -8.99 0.75
CA THR A 117 -4.70 -8.34 1.96
C THR A 117 -4.05 -9.35 2.91
N ALA A 118 -4.68 -10.52 3.09
CA ALA A 118 -4.16 -11.57 3.94
C ALA A 118 -2.86 -12.14 3.38
N TYR A 119 -2.84 -12.46 2.09
CA TYR A 119 -1.69 -12.99 1.36
C TYR A 119 -0.47 -12.05 1.47
N THR A 120 -0.60 -10.79 1.05
CA THR A 120 0.49 -9.80 1.13
C THR A 120 0.99 -9.63 2.57
N THR A 121 0.09 -9.67 3.56
CA THR A 121 0.52 -9.59 4.97
C THR A 121 1.36 -10.79 5.39
N ASP A 122 0.99 -11.99 4.96
CA ASP A 122 1.72 -13.21 5.31
C ASP A 122 3.07 -13.32 4.59
N ILE A 123 3.19 -12.79 3.36
CA ILE A 123 4.49 -12.61 2.68
C ILE A 123 5.39 -11.65 3.47
N GLY A 124 4.88 -10.48 3.85
CA GLY A 124 5.63 -9.49 4.62
C GLY A 124 6.07 -10.01 5.99
N LYS A 125 5.20 -10.76 6.68
CA LYS A 125 5.56 -11.44 7.93
C LYS A 125 6.69 -12.44 7.74
N ARG A 126 6.60 -13.31 6.72
CA ARG A 126 7.66 -14.27 6.41
C ARG A 126 8.99 -13.56 6.14
N PHE A 127 8.97 -12.48 5.35
CA PHE A 127 10.17 -11.67 5.12
C PHE A 127 10.77 -11.16 6.43
N ILE A 128 9.97 -10.58 7.32
CA ILE A 128 10.46 -10.02 8.59
C ILE A 128 11.06 -11.12 9.48
N GLU A 129 10.44 -12.29 9.54
CA GLU A 129 10.95 -13.44 10.31
C GLU A 129 12.32 -13.92 9.81
N GLU A 130 12.52 -13.93 8.49
CA GLU A 130 13.77 -14.35 7.86
C GLU A 130 14.94 -13.38 8.10
N GLN A 131 14.68 -12.11 8.45
CA GLN A 131 15.77 -11.13 8.62
C GLN A 131 16.53 -11.29 9.95
N GLY A 132 15.89 -11.84 10.98
CA GLY A 132 16.51 -11.95 12.31
C GLY A 132 16.97 -10.58 12.85
N GLU A 133 18.29 -10.41 12.99
CA GLU A 133 18.92 -9.19 13.51
C GLU A 133 19.44 -8.25 12.40
N ASP A 134 19.43 -8.70 11.15
CA ASP A 134 19.98 -7.93 10.02
C ASP A 134 19.13 -6.69 9.73
N PRO A 135 19.72 -5.54 9.41
CA PRO A 135 18.98 -4.31 9.13
C PRO A 135 18.27 -4.39 7.76
N TRP A 136 17.00 -4.03 7.75
CA TRP A 136 16.15 -4.12 6.56
C TRP A 136 15.24 -2.91 6.39
N PHE A 137 14.79 -2.74 5.15
CA PHE A 137 13.71 -1.87 4.72
C PHE A 137 12.76 -2.69 3.85
N LEU A 138 11.48 -2.76 4.25
CA LEU A 138 10.44 -3.42 3.48
C LEU A 138 9.43 -2.37 3.01
N HIS A 139 9.28 -2.22 1.71
CA HIS A 139 8.15 -1.53 1.10
C HIS A 139 6.96 -2.50 1.04
N LEU A 140 6.18 -2.57 2.12
CA LEU A 140 4.96 -3.36 2.20
C LEU A 140 3.80 -2.54 1.63
N SER A 141 3.32 -2.92 0.44
CA SER A 141 2.44 -2.07 -0.38
C SER A 141 1.19 -2.82 -0.81
N TYR A 142 0.13 -2.60 -0.03
CA TYR A 142 -1.19 -3.19 -0.27
C TYR A 142 -1.90 -2.54 -1.46
N ILE A 143 -2.61 -3.36 -2.24
CA ILE A 143 -3.50 -2.86 -3.29
C ILE A 143 -4.82 -2.33 -2.72
N LYS A 144 -5.45 -3.07 -1.81
CA LYS A 144 -6.69 -2.64 -1.17
C LYS A 144 -6.45 -1.34 -0.37
N PRO A 145 -7.45 -0.46 -0.23
CA PRO A 145 -8.86 -0.61 -0.63
C PRO A 145 -9.14 -0.13 -2.07
N HIS A 146 -8.15 -0.18 -2.97
CA HIS A 146 -8.35 0.08 -4.39
C HIS A 146 -9.35 -0.90 -5.01
N TRP A 147 -10.00 -0.47 -6.10
CA TRP A 147 -10.89 -1.31 -6.89
C TRP A 147 -10.19 -2.56 -7.45
N PRO A 148 -10.93 -3.64 -7.77
CA PRO A 148 -12.38 -3.83 -7.56
C PRO A 148 -12.81 -3.77 -6.09
N TYR A 149 -13.93 -3.09 -5.82
CA TYR A 149 -14.44 -2.83 -4.46
C TYR A 149 -15.27 -4.01 -3.98
N ILE A 150 -14.62 -5.16 -3.79
CA ILE A 150 -15.25 -6.36 -3.26
C ILE A 150 -14.38 -6.88 -2.13
N ALA A 151 -15.04 -7.28 -1.04
CA ALA A 151 -14.37 -7.78 0.16
C ALA A 151 -14.89 -9.19 0.49
N PRO A 152 -14.07 -10.06 1.10
CA PRO A 152 -14.56 -11.32 1.64
C PRO A 152 -15.43 -11.08 2.88
N ALA A 153 -16.27 -12.05 3.24
CA ALA A 153 -16.94 -12.06 4.53
C ALA A 153 -15.90 -12.12 5.68
N PRO A 154 -16.15 -11.46 6.83
CA PRO A 154 -17.33 -10.65 7.16
C PRO A 154 -17.18 -9.17 6.77
N TYR A 155 -16.13 -8.77 6.05
CA TYR A 155 -15.87 -7.35 5.79
C TYR A 155 -16.82 -6.71 4.77
N HIS A 156 -17.39 -7.51 3.87
CA HIS A 156 -18.30 -7.04 2.82
C HIS A 156 -19.58 -6.35 3.34
N ASP A 157 -20.06 -6.77 4.52
CA ASP A 157 -21.34 -6.35 5.11
C ASP A 157 -21.17 -5.79 6.54
N MET A 158 -19.93 -5.52 6.95
CA MET A 158 -19.61 -5.04 8.30
C MET A 158 -20.13 -3.62 8.58
N TYR A 159 -20.31 -2.81 7.53
CA TYR A 159 -20.72 -1.42 7.62
C TYR A 159 -21.98 -1.16 6.81
N GLY A 160 -22.79 -0.22 7.27
CA GLY A 160 -23.91 0.35 6.54
C GLY A 160 -23.62 1.74 5.98
N VAL A 161 -24.59 2.29 5.24
CA VAL A 161 -24.52 3.65 4.70
C VAL A 161 -24.46 4.68 5.84
N GLU A 162 -25.12 4.39 6.95
CA GLU A 162 -25.17 5.17 8.18
C GLU A 162 -23.82 5.32 8.87
N ASP A 163 -22.90 4.38 8.67
CA ASP A 163 -21.53 4.45 9.21
C ASP A 163 -20.62 5.34 8.35
N CYS A 164 -21.03 5.62 7.11
CA CYS A 164 -20.22 6.33 6.14
C CYS A 164 -20.40 7.85 6.28
N THR A 165 -19.29 8.61 6.34
CA THR A 165 -19.34 10.08 6.44
C THR A 165 -20.13 10.70 5.27
N PRO A 166 -21.06 11.66 5.50
CA PRO A 166 -21.91 12.21 4.46
C PRO A 166 -21.15 12.66 3.20
N VAL A 167 -21.75 12.40 2.04
CA VAL A 167 -21.23 12.83 0.74
C VAL A 167 -21.21 14.35 0.70
N VAL A 168 -20.07 14.93 0.31
CA VAL A 168 -19.90 16.38 0.20
C VAL A 168 -19.93 16.76 -1.28
N ARG A 169 -21.08 17.27 -1.74
CA ARG A 169 -21.28 17.80 -3.09
C ARG A 169 -22.44 18.80 -3.10
N SER A 170 -22.46 19.68 -4.10
CA SER A 170 -23.63 20.52 -4.41
C SER A 170 -23.73 20.80 -5.91
N ASP A 171 -24.93 20.98 -6.43
CA ASP A 171 -25.15 21.32 -7.84
C ASP A 171 -24.48 22.65 -8.22
N ALA A 172 -24.36 23.57 -7.26
CA ALA A 172 -23.65 24.84 -7.40
C ALA A 172 -22.16 24.67 -7.78
N GLU A 173 -21.55 23.52 -7.46
CA GLU A 173 -20.17 23.21 -7.90
C GLU A 173 -20.04 23.12 -9.41
N LEU A 174 -21.13 22.82 -10.13
CA LEU A 174 -21.12 22.63 -11.59
C LEU A 174 -21.56 23.87 -12.36
N GLU A 175 -22.27 24.82 -11.75
CA GLU A 175 -22.84 25.97 -12.44
C GLU A 175 -21.74 26.83 -13.10
N ASP A 176 -20.76 27.29 -12.31
CA ASP A 176 -19.63 28.11 -12.77
C ASP A 176 -18.26 27.40 -12.64
N ALA A 177 -18.28 26.06 -12.69
CA ALA A 177 -17.04 25.30 -12.64
C ALA A 177 -16.10 25.62 -13.81
N HIS A 178 -14.79 25.64 -13.51
CA HIS A 178 -13.74 25.71 -14.51
C HIS A 178 -13.92 24.58 -15.57
N PRO A 179 -13.71 24.84 -16.87
CA PRO A 179 -13.99 23.86 -17.93
C PRO A 179 -13.29 22.50 -17.73
N VAL A 180 -12.08 22.50 -17.17
CA VAL A 180 -11.36 21.26 -16.83
C VAL A 180 -12.10 20.46 -15.76
N TYR A 181 -12.61 21.10 -14.69
CA TYR A 181 -13.39 20.42 -13.66
C TYR A 181 -14.72 19.90 -14.23
N LYS A 182 -15.40 20.69 -15.07
CA LYS A 182 -16.60 20.25 -15.79
C LYS A 182 -16.31 18.99 -16.62
N ALA A 183 -15.19 18.97 -17.35
CA ALA A 183 -14.79 17.79 -18.10
C ALA A 183 -14.58 16.57 -17.19
N PHE A 184 -13.89 16.72 -16.06
CA PHE A 184 -13.73 15.63 -15.06
C PHE A 184 -15.08 15.13 -14.54
N ALA A 185 -16.00 16.02 -14.17
CA ALA A 185 -17.32 15.63 -13.69
C ALA A 185 -18.17 14.86 -14.73
N GLN A 186 -17.78 14.89 -16.01
CA GLN A 186 -18.44 14.15 -17.09
C GLN A 186 -17.73 12.83 -17.44
N HIS A 187 -16.64 12.47 -16.77
CA HIS A 187 -16.05 11.15 -16.96
C HIS A 187 -16.98 10.05 -16.44
N VAL A 188 -16.88 8.86 -17.04
CA VAL A 188 -17.76 7.70 -16.73
C VAL A 188 -17.68 7.30 -15.26
N ASP A 189 -16.49 7.31 -14.66
CA ASP A 189 -16.30 7.09 -13.23
C ASP A 189 -17.02 8.18 -12.41
N SER A 190 -16.80 9.46 -12.73
CA SER A 190 -17.46 10.59 -12.07
C SER A 190 -18.98 10.48 -12.12
N LEU A 191 -19.55 10.22 -13.30
CA LEU A 191 -20.99 10.02 -13.47
C LEU A 191 -21.52 8.80 -12.69
N THR A 192 -20.72 7.74 -12.59
CA THR A 192 -21.08 6.53 -11.83
C THR A 192 -21.18 6.83 -10.34
N PHE A 193 -20.17 7.50 -9.77
CA PHE A 193 -20.12 7.86 -8.35
C PHE A 193 -20.92 9.12 -7.99
N GLN A 194 -21.51 9.82 -8.96
CA GLN A 194 -22.55 10.81 -8.69
C GLN A 194 -23.90 10.17 -8.33
N ARG A 195 -24.09 8.87 -8.57
CA ARG A 195 -25.35 8.20 -8.24
C ARG A 195 -25.36 7.70 -6.80
N ASP A 196 -26.41 8.03 -6.07
CA ASP A 196 -26.54 7.64 -4.66
C ASP A 196 -26.62 6.12 -4.49
N ASP A 197 -27.34 5.43 -5.40
CA ASP A 197 -27.46 3.97 -5.36
C ASP A 197 -26.11 3.25 -5.49
N VAL A 198 -25.16 3.83 -6.24
CA VAL A 198 -23.80 3.31 -6.36
C VAL A 198 -22.98 3.60 -5.11
N LEU A 199 -23.07 4.83 -4.58
CA LEU A 199 -22.34 5.25 -3.38
C LEU A 199 -22.75 4.44 -2.14
N ASP A 200 -24.05 4.16 -2.02
CA ASP A 200 -24.63 3.40 -0.92
C ASP A 200 -24.16 1.95 -0.90
N ILE A 201 -23.78 1.40 -2.06
CA ILE A 201 -23.19 0.06 -2.18
C ILE A 201 -21.68 0.09 -1.95
N VAL A 202 -20.96 1.00 -2.61
CA VAL A 202 -19.48 0.93 -2.66
C VAL A 202 -18.82 1.47 -1.39
N ARG A 203 -19.37 2.53 -0.76
CA ARG A 203 -18.72 3.18 0.39
C ARG A 203 -18.64 2.27 1.63
N PRO A 204 -19.69 1.52 2.01
CA PRO A 204 -19.58 0.62 3.16
C PRO A 204 -18.58 -0.52 2.92
N VAL A 205 -18.56 -1.10 1.71
CA VAL A 205 -17.59 -2.13 1.32
C VAL A 205 -16.17 -1.60 1.34
N TYR A 206 -15.96 -0.35 0.89
CA TYR A 206 -14.66 0.32 1.00
C TYR A 206 -14.20 0.45 2.47
N MET A 207 -15.10 0.79 3.39
CA MET A 207 -14.80 0.79 4.83
C MET A 207 -14.48 -0.62 5.34
N GLY A 208 -15.18 -1.64 4.85
CA GLY A 208 -14.87 -3.05 5.09
C GLY A 208 -13.43 -3.42 4.70
N LEU A 209 -13.01 -3.05 3.49
CA LEU A 209 -11.64 -3.26 3.00
C LEU A 209 -10.59 -2.53 3.85
N VAL A 210 -10.89 -1.30 4.27
CA VAL A 210 -10.01 -0.54 5.19
C VAL A 210 -9.92 -1.25 6.54
N LYS A 211 -11.03 -1.78 7.05
CA LYS A 211 -11.03 -2.51 8.32
C LYS A 211 -10.26 -3.83 8.21
N GLN A 212 -10.38 -4.54 7.10
CA GLN A 212 -9.58 -5.72 6.82
C GLN A 212 -8.08 -5.39 6.86
N LEU A 213 -7.65 -4.30 6.22
CA LEU A 213 -6.25 -3.84 6.26
C LEU A 213 -5.79 -3.55 7.69
N ASP A 214 -6.61 -2.86 8.49
CA ASP A 214 -6.33 -2.58 9.90
C ASP A 214 -6.12 -3.87 10.71
N ASP A 215 -6.98 -4.88 10.52
CA ASP A 215 -6.86 -6.16 11.23
C ASP A 215 -5.58 -6.92 10.84
N HIS A 216 -5.22 -6.92 9.56
CA HIS A 216 -4.00 -7.55 9.04
C HIS A 216 -2.72 -6.81 9.42
N LEU A 217 -2.73 -5.47 9.44
CA LEU A 217 -1.66 -4.68 10.05
C LEU A 217 -1.53 -5.01 11.55
N GLY A 218 -2.65 -5.22 12.23
CA GLY A 218 -2.67 -5.75 13.59
C GLY A 218 -2.00 -7.13 13.71
N ARG A 219 -2.24 -8.06 12.78
CA ARG A 219 -1.56 -9.37 12.73
C ARG A 219 -0.05 -9.19 12.55
N LEU A 220 0.36 -8.33 11.64
CA LEU A 220 1.77 -8.00 11.38
C LEU A 220 2.45 -7.48 12.65
N PHE A 221 1.88 -6.46 13.30
CA PHE A 221 2.49 -5.83 14.47
C PHE A 221 2.48 -6.67 15.75
N ARG A 222 1.65 -7.72 15.81
CA ARG A 222 1.59 -8.66 16.94
C ARG A 222 2.52 -9.86 16.79
N MET A 223 3.18 -10.05 15.65
CA MET A 223 4.09 -11.17 15.46
C MET A 223 5.30 -11.07 16.41
N ARG A 224 5.87 -12.22 16.80
CA ARG A 224 6.98 -12.27 17.76
C ARG A 224 8.25 -11.55 17.28
N ALA A 225 8.54 -11.63 15.97
CA ALA A 225 9.70 -10.98 15.38
C ALA A 225 9.58 -9.45 15.36
N TRP A 226 8.36 -8.90 15.55
CA TRP A 226 8.15 -7.47 15.52
C TRP A 226 8.68 -6.79 16.78
N ASN A 227 9.54 -5.79 16.60
CA ASN A 227 10.15 -5.07 17.70
C ASN A 227 10.00 -3.56 17.52
N TRP A 228 9.04 -2.96 18.23
CA TRP A 228 8.81 -1.51 18.24
C TRP A 228 10.01 -0.66 18.69
N GLY A 229 11.02 -1.25 19.35
CA GLY A 229 12.27 -0.57 19.70
C GLY A 229 13.35 -0.61 18.61
N ARG A 230 13.12 -1.35 17.53
CA ARG A 230 14.08 -1.56 16.44
C ARG A 230 13.50 -1.33 15.04
N THR A 231 12.18 -1.41 14.91
CA THR A 231 11.48 -1.33 13.64
C THR A 231 10.67 -0.04 13.58
N PRO A 232 11.25 1.08 13.10
CA PRO A 232 10.47 2.27 12.81
C PRO A 232 9.47 1.99 11.69
N VAL A 233 8.27 2.56 11.79
CA VAL A 233 7.21 2.41 10.78
C VAL A 233 6.90 3.76 10.18
N SER A 234 6.84 3.80 8.86
CA SER A 234 6.22 4.89 8.11
C SER A 234 5.09 4.30 7.29
N ALA A 235 3.85 4.67 7.60
CA ALA A 235 2.66 4.27 6.86
C ALA A 235 2.07 5.49 6.13
N ALA A 236 1.78 5.32 4.85
CA ALA A 236 1.22 6.35 4.00
C ALA A 236 0.25 5.71 3.01
N ALA A 237 -0.89 6.35 2.74
CA ALA A 237 -1.65 6.00 1.53
C ALA A 237 -1.06 6.77 0.34
N THR A 238 -0.83 6.09 -0.79
CA THR A 238 -0.21 6.74 -1.95
C THR A 238 -1.10 7.85 -2.50
N TRP A 239 -2.41 7.60 -2.58
CA TRP A 239 -3.46 8.54 -2.99
C TRP A 239 -4.81 8.09 -2.42
N PRO A 240 -5.50 8.90 -1.58
CA PRO A 240 -6.88 8.66 -1.19
C PRO A 240 -7.80 8.64 -2.42
N ALA A 241 -8.88 7.85 -2.37
CA ALA A 241 -9.87 7.82 -3.45
C ALA A 241 -10.97 8.87 -3.23
N GLU A 242 -11.38 9.59 -4.28
CA GLU A 242 -12.64 10.38 -4.30
C GLU A 242 -13.83 9.42 -4.39
N ASN A 243 -14.10 8.71 -3.29
CA ASN A 243 -15.25 7.80 -3.23
C ASN A 243 -16.55 8.50 -2.81
N ALA A 244 -16.54 9.82 -2.56
CA ALA A 244 -17.72 10.57 -2.09
C ALA A 244 -17.48 12.09 -1.94
N SER A 245 -16.67 12.73 -2.78
CA SER A 245 -16.52 14.19 -2.67
C SER A 245 -16.38 14.84 -4.02
N ASN A 246 -17.11 15.95 -4.17
CA ASN A 246 -17.26 16.71 -5.40
C ASN A 246 -18.02 15.94 -6.49
N THR A 247 -18.46 16.66 -7.52
CA THR A 247 -19.10 16.05 -8.69
C THR A 247 -18.12 15.28 -9.59
N SER A 248 -16.87 15.10 -9.17
CA SER A 248 -15.89 14.22 -9.80
C SER A 248 -15.64 12.97 -8.95
N SER A 249 -15.24 11.88 -9.59
CA SER A 249 -14.70 10.71 -8.92
C SER A 249 -13.55 10.14 -9.72
N GLY A 250 -12.83 9.19 -9.10
CA GLY A 250 -11.67 8.54 -9.70
C GLY A 250 -10.35 9.27 -9.47
N LYS A 251 -9.27 8.60 -9.86
CA LYS A 251 -7.90 9.14 -9.83
C LYS A 251 -7.63 9.72 -11.22
N GLY A 252 -8.21 10.88 -11.53
CA GLY A 252 -8.01 11.52 -12.83
C GLY A 252 -6.53 11.55 -13.22
N LEU A 253 -6.23 11.09 -14.45
CA LEU A 253 -4.88 11.07 -15.00
C LEU A 253 -4.17 12.40 -14.71
N ARG A 254 -3.10 12.32 -13.92
CA ARG A 254 -2.04 13.34 -13.81
C ARG A 254 -2.59 14.78 -13.73
N HIS A 255 -2.86 15.25 -12.51
CA HIS A 255 -2.71 16.66 -12.04
C HIS A 255 -3.94 17.56 -11.78
N SER A 256 -5.20 17.17 -11.96
CA SER A 256 -6.24 18.23 -12.06
C SER A 256 -7.51 18.17 -11.20
N SER A 257 -7.88 17.05 -10.55
CA SER A 257 -8.85 17.11 -9.43
C SER A 257 -8.09 17.39 -8.12
N MET A 258 -7.63 18.64 -7.96
CA MET A 258 -6.90 19.09 -6.76
C MET A 258 -7.84 19.35 -5.57
N THR A 259 -8.82 18.49 -5.32
CA THR A 259 -9.60 18.61 -4.10
C THR A 259 -8.72 18.22 -2.91
N LEU A 260 -8.91 18.88 -1.75
CA LEU A 260 -8.12 18.60 -0.55
C LEU A 260 -8.20 17.12 -0.12
N ARG A 261 -9.26 16.40 -0.52
CA ARG A 261 -9.46 14.99 -0.15
C ARG A 261 -8.66 14.02 -1.03
N THR A 262 -8.31 14.40 -2.25
CA THR A 262 -7.50 13.57 -3.18
C THR A 262 -6.00 13.73 -2.94
N ILE A 263 -5.59 14.90 -2.45
CA ILE A 263 -4.16 15.22 -2.24
C ILE A 263 -3.71 15.03 -0.80
N ARG A 264 -4.63 15.06 0.19
CA ARG A 264 -4.30 14.90 1.61
C ARG A 264 -4.36 13.43 1.99
N THR A 265 -3.19 12.82 2.13
CA THR A 265 -3.07 11.45 2.60
C THR A 265 -2.92 11.35 4.12
N SER A 266 -3.41 10.26 4.69
CA SER A 266 -3.03 9.85 6.04
C SER A 266 -1.56 9.45 6.03
N PHE A 267 -0.78 10.10 6.88
CA PHE A 267 0.65 9.84 7.03
C PHE A 267 0.96 9.64 8.51
N MET A 268 1.50 8.49 8.84
CA MET A 268 1.89 8.13 10.20
C MET A 268 3.34 7.69 10.21
N ILE A 269 4.15 8.38 11.01
CA ILE A 269 5.52 7.97 11.31
C ILE A 269 5.60 7.62 12.79
N SER A 270 6.01 6.39 13.10
CA SER A 270 6.44 5.98 14.43
C SER A 270 7.95 5.85 14.45
N LEU A 271 8.63 6.84 15.03
CA LEU A 271 10.07 6.85 15.26
C LEU A 271 10.33 6.75 16.75
N ARG A 272 11.10 5.74 17.16
CA ARG A 272 11.66 5.67 18.51
C ARG A 272 13.14 6.00 18.43
N ILE A 273 13.48 7.26 18.73
CA ILE A 273 14.87 7.70 18.85
C ILE A 273 15.42 7.08 20.14
N ARG A 274 16.38 6.15 20.02
CA ARG A 274 17.16 5.73 21.20
C ARG A 274 18.04 6.92 21.62
N PRO A 275 18.15 7.27 22.91
CA PRO A 275 19.21 8.16 23.33
C PRO A 275 20.53 7.50 22.95
N THR A 276 21.29 8.14 22.07
CA THR A 276 22.66 7.72 21.79
C THR A 276 23.44 7.88 23.09
N HIS A 277 24.12 6.82 23.52
CA HIS A 277 25.19 6.95 24.49
C HIS A 277 26.22 7.91 23.87
N LEU A 278 26.23 9.16 24.33
CA LEU A 278 27.42 9.98 24.26
C LEU A 278 28.49 9.20 25.01
N SER A 279 29.38 8.55 24.28
CA SER A 279 30.59 7.98 24.86
C SER A 279 31.32 9.11 25.57
N GLU A 280 31.62 8.91 26.85
CA GLU A 280 32.60 9.72 27.55
C GLU A 280 33.90 9.64 26.75
N ALA A 281 34.16 10.70 25.99
CA ALA A 281 35.42 10.88 25.30
C ALA A 281 36.52 10.95 26.37
N ASN A 282 37.44 9.98 26.28
CA ASN A 282 38.71 9.95 26.99
C ASN A 282 39.28 11.36 27.22
N CYS A 283 39.20 11.83 28.47
CA CYS A 283 40.05 12.91 28.94
C CYS A 283 41.39 12.28 29.38
N MET A 284 42.21 11.90 28.40
CA MET A 284 43.64 11.68 28.61
C MET A 284 44.39 12.68 27.73
N SER A 285 44.77 13.81 28.32
CA SER A 285 45.80 14.68 27.79
C SER A 285 46.79 15.03 28.91
N THR A 286 47.87 14.25 28.92
CA THR A 286 49.26 14.65 29.21
C THR A 286 49.51 16.09 29.68
N CYS A 287 50.07 16.23 30.89
CA CYS A 287 51.03 17.30 31.19
C CYS A 287 52.08 16.78 32.21
N SER A 288 53.35 16.99 31.86
CA SER A 288 54.60 16.45 32.45
C SER A 288 54.92 16.91 33.88
N PRO A 289 55.92 16.28 34.56
CA PRO A 289 56.15 16.44 36.00
C PRO A 289 57.13 17.57 36.32
N GLY A 290 56.93 18.22 37.48
CA GLY A 290 57.96 19.01 38.14
C GLY A 290 57.50 20.38 38.61
N CYS A 291 57.16 20.50 39.89
CA CYS A 291 57.73 21.50 40.79
C CYS A 291 57.28 21.21 42.22
N GLU A 292 58.23 20.86 43.08
CA GLU A 292 58.09 20.97 44.53
C GLU A 292 57.93 22.45 44.92
N THR A 293 57.15 22.73 45.97
CA THR A 293 57.54 23.49 47.18
C THR A 293 56.30 24.02 47.90
N GLY A 294 56.34 24.01 49.24
CA GLY A 294 55.74 25.11 50.00
C GLY A 294 54.49 24.87 50.84
N ASN A 295 54.68 24.09 51.90
CA ASN A 295 54.06 24.13 53.24
C ASN A 295 53.13 25.30 53.67
N SER A 296 52.18 24.94 54.57
CA SER A 296 51.48 25.74 55.62
C SER A 296 50.28 26.59 55.18
N ARG A 297 49.11 26.59 55.84
CA ARG A 297 48.66 26.14 57.18
C ARG A 297 47.23 25.60 57.11
#